data_AF-R6RKJ2-F1
#
_entry.id   AF-R6RKJ2-F1
#
_cell.length_a   1.000
_cell.length_b   1.000
_cell.length_c   1.000
_cell.angle_alpha   90.00
_cell.angle_beta   90.00
_cell.angle_gamma   90.00
#
_symmetry.space_group_name_H-M   'P 1'
#
loop_
_entity.id
_entity.type
_entity.pdbx_description
1 polymer ?
#
loop_
_entity_poly.entity_id
_entity_poly.type
_entity_poly.pdbx_seq_one_letter_code
_entity_poly.pdbx_strand_id
1 'polypeptide(L)'
;MKLLTLCSFILLSPIMLQANNNVMEKQHNIIDDKVSYIVDRPFDKTINTFEAKIVLPQDIVSNEPLGIIFGNYFNNSYGYDGSCDYLIDKDGHFRVYYNRISGYSSEVDHTFTNYDFRTGQEEHIALIRDKENSLFSLYVNGELVEEYTASSSEAFNLMRYQIGTDWSNWTKNIDGDYARYPFKGEIKQVSLFSDVRTAEEIKKDKNTSSYSENEDNLLASWKLDDWSKEEIIDDSKNKNNVKLGNYEYYYDLEETQEYDYTIMCIPDIQITTRYNPSKLAKEFDWIVDNQNKKNIQYISFVGDLTDTCDVNSVEHTQWNTVVSNFKKLDENNISYGFVPGNHDYDDGVGRSRPATLMNKYLPYEKYANKDYFGGAYFKGDIVNYYNIKKINGVDYLFLNLEFGPRDGVLKWANRVCEAYPNHRVIITTHSYIEPNGEIAQHYSPYAASKYGIGSGNSSNDGQDMYDKLVKLQPNIFMVFSGHNSSDDIIYRQDKGINGNTVHSFLIDAQGSFYSQACDVLAMFKINEARKEAYVYWYSPYEGKYLNRQNQFTVSFADEKNPAIGLAKKSFNINNVNNYVFIALGVVLSLPISICLVKRGRKYEK
;
A
#
# COMPACT_ATOMS: atom_id res chain seq x y z
N MET A 1 -55.17 -58.28 36.84
CA MET A 1 -54.26 -59.15 36.05
C MET A 1 -53.02 -58.32 35.73
N LYS A 2 -51.91 -58.54 36.45
CA LYS A 2 -50.64 -59.15 35.98
C LYS A 2 -49.94 -58.29 34.91
N LEU A 3 -48.67 -57.87 35.01
CA LEU A 3 -47.56 -58.21 35.91
C LEU A 3 -46.43 -57.16 35.71
N LEU A 4 -45.73 -56.83 36.81
CA LEU A 4 -44.32 -56.39 37.00
C LEU A 4 -43.47 -55.93 35.77
N THR A 5 -42.57 -54.94 35.88
CA THR A 5 -41.32 -55.07 36.65
C THR A 5 -40.61 -53.73 36.91
N LEU A 6 -40.05 -53.65 38.12
CA LEU A 6 -39.16 -52.68 38.74
C LEU A 6 -37.85 -52.44 37.96
N CYS A 7 -37.31 -51.23 37.97
CA CYS A 7 -35.86 -50.99 38.11
C CYS A 7 -35.55 -49.53 38.44
N SER A 8 -35.13 -49.31 39.68
CA SER A 8 -34.59 -48.06 40.21
C SER A 8 -33.18 -47.82 39.64
N PHE A 9 -32.94 -46.68 39.00
CA PHE A 9 -31.59 -46.24 38.64
C PHE A 9 -31.08 -45.17 39.61
N ILE A 10 -29.92 -45.48 40.18
CA ILE A 10 -29.12 -44.68 41.08
C ILE A 10 -28.55 -43.48 40.30
N LEU A 11 -28.67 -42.27 40.88
CA LEU A 11 -28.02 -41.06 40.42
C LEU A 11 -26.50 -41.20 40.57
N LEU A 12 -25.80 -41.39 39.45
CA LEU A 12 -24.37 -41.13 39.32
C LEU A 12 -24.21 -39.78 38.60
N SER A 13 -23.75 -38.77 39.35
CA SER A 13 -23.32 -37.48 38.82
C SER A 13 -22.12 -37.68 37.88
N PRO A 14 -22.13 -37.16 36.65
CA PRO A 14 -20.95 -37.19 35.81
C PRO A 14 -19.94 -36.15 36.30
N ILE A 15 -18.80 -36.63 36.77
CA ILE A 15 -17.58 -35.83 36.92
C ILE A 15 -17.18 -35.42 35.50
N MET A 16 -17.41 -34.15 35.14
CA MET A 16 -16.79 -33.57 33.95
C MET A 16 -15.29 -33.43 34.22
N LEU A 17 -14.48 -34.23 33.53
CA LEU A 17 -13.08 -33.88 33.30
C LEU A 17 -13.07 -32.63 32.42
N GLN A 18 -12.75 -31.47 32.99
CA GLN A 18 -12.26 -30.33 32.22
C GLN A 18 -10.88 -30.69 31.68
N ALA A 19 -10.81 -30.99 30.38
CA ALA A 19 -9.55 -30.95 29.66
C ALA A 19 -9.12 -29.47 29.61
N ASN A 20 -8.09 -29.11 30.40
CA ASN A 20 -7.35 -27.88 30.22
C ASN A 20 -6.61 -27.96 28.88
N ASN A 21 -7.29 -27.59 27.79
CA ASN A 21 -6.61 -27.14 26.58
C ASN A 21 -6.07 -25.74 26.86
N ASN A 22 -4.96 -25.67 27.61
CA ASN A 22 -4.09 -24.51 27.55
C ASN A 22 -3.47 -24.50 26.15
N VAL A 23 -4.21 -23.95 25.19
CA VAL A 23 -3.57 -23.40 23.99
C VAL A 23 -2.73 -22.26 24.53
N MET A 24 -1.43 -22.48 24.70
CA MET A 24 -0.50 -21.39 24.97
C MET A 24 -0.67 -20.42 23.81
N GLU A 25 -1.22 -19.23 24.07
CA GLU A 25 -1.23 -18.16 23.07
C GLU A 25 0.23 -17.95 22.65
N LYS A 26 0.50 -18.09 21.35
CA LYS A 26 1.83 -17.87 20.80
C LYS A 26 2.12 -16.39 20.99
N GLN A 27 3.11 -16.06 21.81
CA GLN A 27 3.59 -14.69 21.92
C GLN A 27 4.26 -14.32 20.59
N HIS A 28 3.77 -13.26 19.94
CA HIS A 28 4.38 -12.78 18.71
C HIS A 28 5.54 -11.84 19.01
N ASN A 29 6.59 -11.93 18.18
CA ASN A 29 7.78 -11.10 18.34
C ASN A 29 8.38 -10.70 16.99
N ILE A 30 9.23 -9.67 17.06
CA ILE A 30 9.88 -9.04 15.90
C ILE A 30 10.57 -10.08 15.02
N ILE A 31 11.40 -10.95 15.60
CA ILE A 31 12.28 -11.85 14.85
C ILE A 31 11.52 -13.06 14.28
N ASP A 32 10.73 -13.75 15.10
CA ASP A 32 10.09 -15.00 14.71
C ASP A 32 8.93 -14.79 13.73
N ASP A 33 8.18 -13.70 13.89
CA ASP A 33 7.07 -13.35 13.00
C ASP A 33 7.48 -12.35 11.91
N LYS A 34 8.73 -11.87 11.97
CA LYS A 34 9.37 -10.99 11.00
C LYS A 34 8.64 -9.67 10.79
N VAL A 35 8.05 -9.18 11.88
CA VAL A 35 7.16 -8.02 11.89
C VAL A 35 7.91 -6.73 12.19
N SER A 36 7.37 -5.63 11.68
CA SER A 36 7.74 -4.27 12.06
C SER A 36 6.48 -3.46 12.33
N TYR A 37 6.58 -2.34 13.04
CA TYR A 37 5.51 -1.35 13.06
C TYR A 37 5.92 -0.16 12.22
N ILE A 38 5.06 0.26 11.28
CA ILE A 38 5.30 1.38 10.37
C ILE A 38 4.47 2.56 10.86
N VAL A 39 5.11 3.70 11.09
CA VAL A 39 4.44 4.95 11.47
C VAL A 39 3.57 5.44 10.33
N ASP A 40 2.35 5.90 10.60
CA ASP A 40 1.36 6.26 9.57
C ASP A 40 1.82 7.41 8.67
N ARG A 41 2.48 8.42 9.25
CA ARG A 41 3.01 9.57 8.52
C ARG A 41 4.39 10.01 9.01
N PRO A 42 5.18 10.67 8.14
CA PRO A 42 6.44 11.29 8.56
C PRO A 42 6.22 12.36 9.63
N PHE A 43 7.28 12.71 10.35
CA PHE A 43 7.25 13.78 11.35
C PHE A 43 7.58 15.12 10.69
N ASP A 44 6.81 16.14 11.01
CA ASP A 44 6.99 17.52 10.56
C ASP A 44 7.89 18.35 11.50
N LYS A 45 8.44 17.70 12.53
CA LYS A 45 9.34 18.25 13.55
C LYS A 45 10.45 17.26 13.87
N THR A 46 11.62 17.79 14.20
CA THR A 46 12.75 17.00 14.68
C THR A 46 12.44 16.36 16.04
N ILE A 47 12.89 15.11 16.21
CA ILE A 47 12.89 14.40 17.48
C ILE A 47 14.10 14.90 18.27
N ASN A 48 13.85 15.70 19.32
CA ASN A 48 14.90 16.18 20.21
C ASN A 48 15.06 15.32 21.47
N THR A 49 14.03 14.55 21.84
CA THR A 49 14.16 13.47 22.80
C THR A 49 13.55 12.19 22.23
N PHE A 50 14.38 11.15 22.12
CA PHE A 50 13.96 9.79 21.80
C PHE A 50 13.97 8.95 23.08
N GLU A 51 12.86 8.30 23.40
CA GLU A 51 12.80 7.36 24.50
C GLU A 51 12.24 5.99 24.07
N ALA A 52 12.76 4.93 24.68
CA ALA A 52 12.27 3.59 24.48
C ALA A 52 12.36 2.74 25.76
N LYS A 53 11.47 1.75 25.87
CA LYS A 53 11.58 0.67 26.85
C LYS A 53 11.85 -0.62 26.10
N ILE A 54 12.96 -1.28 26.43
CA ILE A 54 13.39 -2.50 25.75
C ILE A 54 13.72 -3.61 26.74
N VAL A 55 13.66 -4.86 26.28
CA VAL A 55 14.24 -6.02 26.96
C VAL A 55 15.18 -6.71 25.99
N LEU A 56 16.44 -6.89 26.37
CA LEU A 56 17.44 -7.56 25.55
C LEU A 56 18.01 -8.77 26.31
N PRO A 57 18.07 -9.98 25.71
CA PRO A 57 18.55 -11.16 26.43
C PRO A 57 20.00 -11.00 26.90
N GLN A 58 20.29 -11.40 28.13
CA GLN A 58 21.60 -11.18 28.76
C GLN A 58 22.77 -11.83 28.01
N ASP A 59 22.55 -13.03 27.47
CA ASP A 59 23.60 -13.82 26.80
C ASP A 59 23.52 -13.75 25.28
N ILE A 60 22.84 -12.74 24.71
CA ILE A 60 22.74 -12.60 23.25
C ILE A 60 24.11 -12.25 22.64
N VAL A 61 24.51 -13.04 21.64
CA VAL A 61 25.72 -12.84 20.87
C VAL A 61 25.34 -12.66 19.41
N SER A 62 25.89 -11.63 18.77
CA SER A 62 25.65 -11.38 17.35
C SER A 62 26.89 -10.82 16.66
N ASN A 63 27.04 -11.15 15.37
CA ASN A 63 28.09 -10.58 14.51
C ASN A 63 27.63 -9.28 13.84
N GLU A 64 26.36 -8.93 13.99
CA GLU A 64 25.70 -7.74 13.45
C GLU A 64 25.07 -6.98 14.61
N PRO A 65 24.71 -5.69 14.43
CA PRO A 65 23.94 -4.94 15.42
C PRO A 65 22.77 -5.74 16.00
N LEU A 66 22.53 -5.60 17.31
CA LEU A 66 21.39 -6.21 17.98
C LEU A 66 20.05 -5.59 17.53
N GLY A 67 20.12 -4.47 16.81
CA GLY A 67 19.12 -4.06 15.84
C GLY A 67 18.54 -2.69 16.11
N ILE A 68 17.73 -2.22 15.17
CA ILE A 68 17.14 -0.88 15.19
C ILE A 68 15.88 -0.89 16.04
N ILE A 69 15.84 -0.03 17.06
CA ILE A 69 14.65 0.18 17.89
C ILE A 69 13.66 1.04 17.11
N PHE A 70 14.14 2.12 16.51
CA PHE A 70 13.34 3.06 15.75
C PHE A 70 14.19 3.70 14.66
N GLY A 71 13.74 3.68 13.41
CA GLY A 71 14.55 4.17 12.30
C GLY A 71 13.78 4.43 11.02
N ASN A 72 14.35 5.24 10.13
CA ASN A 72 13.78 5.52 8.81
C ASN A 72 14.83 5.56 7.70
N TYR A 73 16.02 5.01 7.93
CA TYR A 73 17.06 4.97 6.92
C TYR A 73 16.59 4.23 5.65
N PHE A 74 16.81 4.86 4.49
CA PHE A 74 16.55 4.30 3.17
C PHE A 74 17.64 4.75 2.20
N ASN A 75 18.27 3.80 1.51
CA ASN A 75 19.44 4.09 0.70
C ASN A 75 19.19 3.82 -0.80
N ASN A 76 18.53 4.78 -1.44
CA ASN A 76 18.39 4.84 -2.90
C ASN A 76 18.93 6.19 -3.41
N SER A 77 19.12 6.34 -4.72
CA SER A 77 19.40 7.62 -5.39
C SER A 77 18.32 8.70 -5.14
N TYR A 78 17.17 8.29 -4.62
CA TYR A 78 16.07 9.13 -4.15
C TYR A 78 16.00 9.22 -2.62
N GLY A 79 16.97 8.65 -1.90
CA GLY A 79 17.02 8.61 -0.44
C GLY A 79 16.95 10.01 0.13
N TYR A 80 15.99 10.23 1.03
CA TYR A 80 15.74 11.51 1.64
C TYR A 80 16.82 11.77 2.70
N ASP A 81 17.53 12.90 2.57
CA ASP A 81 18.37 13.42 3.65
C ASP A 81 17.49 13.65 4.90
N GLY A 82 18.10 13.64 6.09
CA GLY A 82 17.35 13.76 7.34
C GLY A 82 16.95 12.46 8.01
N SER A 83 17.35 11.28 7.50
CA SER A 83 17.05 10.02 8.18
C SER A 83 17.78 9.91 9.53
N CYS A 84 17.13 9.29 10.51
CA CYS A 84 17.74 8.96 11.80
C CYS A 84 17.40 7.52 12.20
N ASP A 85 18.38 6.80 12.75
CA ASP A 85 18.19 5.47 13.33
C ASP A 85 18.73 5.44 14.77
N TYR A 86 17.96 4.82 15.66
CA TYR A 86 18.28 4.55 17.05
C TYR A 86 18.36 3.04 17.23
N LEU A 87 19.55 2.53 17.56
CA LEU A 87 19.81 1.09 17.53
C LEU A 87 20.71 0.63 18.67
N ILE A 88 20.73 -0.68 18.91
CA ILE A 88 21.73 -1.34 19.76
C ILE A 88 22.75 -2.00 18.84
N ASP A 89 24.04 -1.71 19.06
CA ASP A 89 25.13 -2.31 18.32
C ASP A 89 25.30 -3.81 18.68
N LYS A 90 26.28 -4.46 18.07
CA LYS A 90 26.51 -5.90 18.27
C LYS A 90 27.01 -6.26 19.69
N ASP A 91 27.57 -5.28 20.39
CA ASP A 91 28.20 -5.43 21.70
C ASP A 91 27.26 -4.99 22.84
N GLY A 92 26.01 -4.62 22.53
CA GLY A 92 25.00 -4.23 23.52
C GLY A 92 24.95 -2.75 23.84
N HIS A 93 25.63 -1.90 23.08
CA HIS A 93 25.70 -0.46 23.31
C HIS A 93 24.69 0.30 22.46
N PHE A 94 24.21 1.44 22.97
CA PHE A 94 23.31 2.30 22.21
C PHE A 94 24.09 3.09 21.15
N ARG A 95 23.63 3.05 19.90
CA ARG A 95 24.17 3.83 18.79
C ARG A 95 23.07 4.70 18.20
N VAL A 96 23.45 5.92 17.84
CA VAL A 96 22.60 6.84 17.08
C VAL A 96 23.28 7.15 15.75
N TYR A 97 22.53 6.97 14.66
CA TYR A 97 22.86 7.50 13.34
C TYR A 97 21.88 8.63 13.05
N TYR A 98 22.31 9.88 13.19
CA TYR A 98 21.43 11.04 13.16
C TYR A 98 21.70 11.94 11.96
N ASN A 99 20.63 12.27 11.26
CA ASN A 99 20.59 13.17 10.11
C ASN A 99 21.51 12.72 8.97
N ARG A 100 21.04 11.73 8.21
CA ARG A 100 21.67 11.28 6.97
C ARG A 100 21.89 12.46 6.01
N ILE A 101 23.08 12.50 5.45
CA ILE A 101 23.47 13.36 4.33
C ILE A 101 23.93 12.49 3.14
N SER A 102 24.15 13.12 1.99
CA SER A 102 24.60 12.43 0.79
C SER A 102 25.86 11.57 1.00
N GLY A 103 25.94 10.43 0.31
CA GLY A 103 27.12 9.57 0.30
C GLY A 103 27.24 8.64 1.51
N TYR A 104 26.12 8.09 2.01
CA TYR A 104 26.09 7.13 3.13
C TYR A 104 26.60 7.69 4.46
N SER A 105 26.68 9.01 4.57
CA SER A 105 27.19 9.69 5.75
C SER A 105 26.04 10.25 6.57
N SER A 106 26.28 10.50 7.85
CA SER A 106 25.40 11.27 8.73
C SER A 106 26.17 12.45 9.31
N GLU A 107 25.44 13.42 9.85
CA GLU A 107 26.07 14.47 10.66
C GLU A 107 26.61 13.91 11.98
N VAL A 108 25.91 12.93 12.56
CA VAL A 108 26.35 12.22 13.77
C VAL A 108 26.16 10.71 13.59
N ASP A 109 27.22 9.96 13.82
CA ASP A 109 27.22 8.51 13.98
C ASP A 109 28.04 8.19 15.23
N HIS A 110 27.37 7.82 16.32
CA HIS A 110 28.01 7.65 17.61
C HIS A 110 27.43 6.50 18.42
N THR A 111 28.33 5.72 19.02
CA THR A 111 28.02 4.63 19.96
C THR A 111 28.42 5.03 21.37
N PHE A 112 27.46 5.04 22.28
CA PHE A 112 27.64 5.29 23.71
C PHE A 112 28.01 3.98 24.41
N THR A 113 29.24 3.88 24.90
CA THR A 113 29.83 2.60 25.35
C THR A 113 29.82 2.39 26.86
N ASN A 114 29.34 3.36 27.64
CA ASN A 114 29.33 3.28 29.11
C ASN A 114 28.22 2.40 29.71
N TYR A 115 27.37 1.77 28.88
CA TYR A 115 26.31 0.89 29.34
C TYR A 115 26.01 -0.24 28.35
N ASP A 116 25.92 -1.47 28.84
CA ASP A 116 25.54 -2.66 28.07
C ASP A 116 24.09 -3.05 28.38
N PHE A 117 23.22 -2.98 27.36
CA PHE A 117 21.79 -3.24 27.48
C PHE A 117 21.43 -4.73 27.58
N ARG A 118 22.39 -5.65 27.46
CA ARG A 118 22.15 -7.10 27.58
C ARG A 118 22.02 -7.49 29.06
N THR A 119 20.97 -7.00 29.72
CA THR A 119 20.72 -7.26 31.15
C THR A 119 19.67 -8.35 31.38
N GLY A 120 18.90 -8.71 30.36
CA GLY A 120 17.73 -9.58 30.48
C GLY A 120 16.56 -8.95 31.23
N GLN A 121 16.64 -7.66 31.58
CA GLN A 121 15.60 -6.89 32.27
C GLN A 121 15.02 -5.82 31.35
N GLU A 122 13.91 -5.22 31.77
CA GLU A 122 13.38 -4.03 31.11
C GLU A 122 14.25 -2.81 31.43
N GLU A 123 14.75 -2.16 30.39
CA GLU A 123 15.60 -0.98 30.46
C GLU A 123 14.91 0.20 29.77
N HIS A 124 14.97 1.38 30.39
CA HIS A 124 14.53 2.63 29.79
C HIS A 124 15.71 3.38 29.19
N ILE A 125 15.60 3.73 27.92
CA ILE A 125 16.57 4.53 27.15
C ILE A 125 15.96 5.92 26.94
N ALA A 126 16.75 6.96 27.16
CA ALA A 126 16.44 8.29 26.66
C ALA A 126 17.68 8.94 26.03
N LEU A 127 17.62 9.25 24.74
CA LEU A 127 18.63 10.05 24.04
C LEU A 127 18.09 11.46 23.83
N ILE A 128 18.82 12.44 24.35
CA ILE A 128 18.48 13.85 24.25
C ILE A 128 19.44 14.50 23.27
N ARG A 129 18.90 15.20 22.30
CA ARG A 129 19.62 16.09 21.39
C ARG A 129 19.36 17.53 21.78
N ASP A 130 20.37 18.15 22.38
CA ASP A 130 20.41 19.58 22.63
C ASP A 130 21.20 20.28 21.52
N LYS A 131 20.46 20.81 20.53
CA LYS A 131 21.03 21.54 19.40
C LYS A 131 21.77 22.80 19.84
N GLU A 132 21.24 23.53 20.83
CA GLU A 132 21.77 24.84 21.23
C GLU A 132 23.16 24.68 21.85
N ASN A 133 23.36 23.60 22.60
CA ASN A 133 24.63 23.29 23.26
C ASN A 133 25.50 22.28 22.48
N SER A 134 25.05 21.83 21.30
CA SER A 134 25.75 20.81 20.48
C SER A 134 26.04 19.54 21.27
N LEU A 135 25.03 19.03 21.97
CA LEU A 135 25.19 17.94 22.94
C LEU A 135 24.16 16.84 22.68
N PHE A 136 24.63 15.59 22.75
CA PHE A 136 23.80 14.42 22.87
C PHE A 136 24.03 13.79 24.24
N SER A 137 22.96 13.54 25.00
CA SER A 137 23.05 12.96 26.34
C SER A 137 22.23 11.67 26.40
N LEU A 138 22.90 10.56 26.72
CA LEU A 138 22.25 9.26 26.93
C LEU A 138 21.94 9.08 28.42
N TYR A 139 20.67 8.88 28.70
CA TYR A 139 20.17 8.46 30.01
C TYR A 139 19.70 7.02 29.92
N VAL A 140 20.00 6.26 30.97
CA VAL A 140 19.48 4.91 31.17
C VAL A 140 18.80 4.86 32.51
N ASN A 141 17.57 4.36 32.52
CA ASN A 141 16.80 4.19 33.75
C ASN A 141 16.64 5.47 34.59
N GLY A 142 16.59 6.62 33.92
CA GLY A 142 16.46 7.95 34.53
C GLY A 142 17.78 8.60 34.94
N GLU A 143 18.93 7.91 34.81
CA GLU A 143 20.23 8.45 35.20
C GLU A 143 21.10 8.71 33.97
N LEU A 144 21.85 9.83 33.99
CA LEU A 144 22.78 10.17 32.92
C LEU A 144 23.94 9.16 32.89
N VAL A 145 24.20 8.58 31.72
CA VAL A 145 25.25 7.56 31.51
C VAL A 145 26.44 8.13 30.75
N GLU A 146 26.19 8.88 29.68
CA GLU A 146 27.24 9.37 28.79
C GLU A 146 26.76 10.59 28.00
N GLU A 147 27.69 11.49 27.68
CA GLU A 147 27.45 12.66 26.85
C GLU A 147 28.43 12.70 25.68
N TYR A 148 27.94 13.17 24.54
CA TYR A 148 28.71 13.30 23.31
C TYR A 148 28.50 14.69 22.71
N THR A 149 29.58 15.45 22.57
CA THR A 149 29.54 16.80 21.98
C THR A 149 29.63 16.72 20.46
N ALA A 150 28.55 17.08 19.76
CA ALA A 150 28.52 17.21 18.31
C ALA A 150 27.47 18.22 17.85
N SER A 151 27.83 19.03 16.86
CA SER A 151 26.85 19.85 16.15
C SER A 151 25.95 18.98 15.29
N SER A 152 24.68 19.37 15.20
CA SER A 152 23.71 18.73 14.30
C SER A 152 22.65 19.73 13.85
N SER A 153 22.10 19.53 12.67
CA SER A 153 21.00 20.30 12.10
C SER A 153 19.65 19.60 12.34
N GLU A 154 18.57 20.25 11.90
CA GLU A 154 17.23 19.65 12.00
C GLU A 154 17.16 18.45 11.05
N ALA A 155 16.61 17.33 11.54
CA ALA A 155 16.45 16.12 10.75
C ALA A 155 15.00 16.06 10.23
N PHE A 156 14.76 16.63 9.05
CA PHE A 156 13.47 16.55 8.37
C PHE A 156 13.53 15.51 7.25
N ASN A 157 12.62 14.54 7.29
CA ASN A 157 12.57 13.47 6.31
C ASN A 157 11.11 13.12 5.96
N LEU A 158 10.83 12.93 4.66
CA LEU A 158 9.51 12.53 4.16
C LEU A 158 9.29 11.01 4.24
N MET A 159 10.28 10.24 4.67
CA MET A 159 10.15 8.81 4.95
C MET A 159 9.59 8.60 6.35
N ARG A 160 8.56 7.75 6.38
CA ARG A 160 7.95 7.26 7.62
C ARG A 160 8.97 6.45 8.41
N TYR A 161 8.92 6.54 9.73
CA TYR A 161 9.74 5.69 10.59
C TYR A 161 9.13 4.29 10.72
N GLN A 162 9.98 3.34 11.09
CA GLN A 162 9.62 2.00 11.54
C GLN A 162 10.11 1.79 12.97
N ILE A 163 9.37 0.97 13.71
CA ILE A 163 9.78 0.43 15.01
C ILE A 163 10.20 -1.02 14.81
N GLY A 164 11.33 -1.39 15.42
CA GLY A 164 11.95 -2.71 15.31
C GLY A 164 12.83 -2.91 14.08
N THR A 165 12.92 -1.92 13.19
CA THR A 165 13.74 -1.92 11.97
C THR A 165 13.75 -0.50 11.32
N ASP A 166 14.30 -0.36 10.11
CA ASP A 166 14.29 0.81 9.23
C ASP A 166 13.86 0.40 7.80
N TRP A 167 14.07 1.21 6.76
CA TRP A 167 13.77 0.84 5.36
C TRP A 167 14.99 0.27 4.60
N SER A 168 16.11 -0.03 5.26
CA SER A 168 17.38 -0.38 4.58
C SER A 168 17.31 -1.60 3.69
N ASN A 169 16.50 -2.60 4.04
CA ASN A 169 15.96 -3.63 3.16
C ASN A 169 16.85 -4.10 1.96
N TRP A 170 16.52 -3.94 0.65
CA TRP A 170 17.40 -4.38 -0.48
C TRP A 170 18.57 -3.41 -0.77
N THR A 171 18.66 -2.33 -0.02
CA THR A 171 19.68 -1.31 -0.20
C THR A 171 20.80 -1.53 0.81
N LYS A 172 21.93 -0.85 0.61
CA LYS A 172 22.94 -0.87 1.68
C LYS A 172 22.40 -0.13 2.90
N ASN A 173 22.59 -0.69 4.08
CA ASN A 173 22.23 -0.07 5.36
C ASN A 173 23.21 1.05 5.74
N ILE A 174 23.06 1.57 6.97
CA ILE A 174 23.92 2.60 7.56
C ILE A 174 25.42 2.24 7.57
N ASP A 175 25.76 0.95 7.57
CA ASP A 175 27.14 0.44 7.56
C ASP A 175 27.65 0.06 6.16
N GLY A 176 26.82 0.27 5.12
CA GLY A 176 27.18 -0.01 3.73
C GLY A 176 26.99 -1.47 3.30
N ASP A 177 26.38 -2.29 4.15
CA ASP A 177 26.12 -3.71 3.90
C ASP A 177 24.70 -3.95 3.37
N TYR A 178 24.52 -4.98 2.54
CA TYR A 178 23.19 -5.43 2.09
C TYR A 178 22.54 -6.33 3.15
N ALA A 179 22.33 -5.77 4.34
CA ALA A 179 21.72 -6.45 5.47
C ALA A 179 20.75 -5.51 6.20
N ARG A 180 19.63 -6.04 6.67
CA ARG A 180 18.69 -5.30 7.52
C ARG A 180 18.97 -5.65 8.98
N TYR A 181 18.76 -4.70 9.89
CA TYR A 181 19.03 -4.87 11.31
C TYR A 181 17.73 -4.88 12.14
N PRO A 182 16.91 -5.95 12.08
CA PRO A 182 15.73 -6.08 12.93
C PRO A 182 16.15 -6.22 14.40
N PHE A 183 15.37 -5.64 15.31
CA PHE A 183 15.66 -5.67 16.75
C PHE A 183 15.53 -7.08 17.32
N LYS A 184 16.60 -7.57 17.95
CA LYS A 184 16.74 -8.94 18.50
C LYS A 184 16.29 -9.06 19.96
N GLY A 185 15.40 -8.17 20.39
CA GLY A 185 14.82 -8.14 21.73
C GLY A 185 13.35 -7.76 21.70
N GLU A 186 12.81 -7.35 22.84
CA GLU A 186 11.45 -6.83 22.94
C GLU A 186 11.50 -5.29 23.03
N ILE A 187 10.64 -4.62 22.28
CA ILE A 187 10.39 -3.18 22.44
C ILE A 187 9.00 -3.05 23.05
N LYS A 188 8.93 -2.45 24.23
CA LYS A 188 7.70 -2.30 25.03
C LYS A 188 7.03 -0.95 24.83
N GLN A 189 7.82 0.07 24.52
CA GLN A 189 7.33 1.43 24.31
C GLN A 189 8.34 2.23 23.49
N VAL A 190 7.85 3.13 22.64
CA VAL A 190 8.63 4.21 22.03
C VAL A 190 7.89 5.52 22.26
N SER A 191 8.60 6.56 22.70
CA SER A 191 8.06 7.90 22.95
C SER A 191 9.01 8.95 22.37
N LEU A 192 8.44 9.96 21.70
CA LEU A 192 9.19 10.96 20.94
C LEU A 192 8.73 12.36 21.34
N PHE A 193 9.69 13.26 21.57
CA PHE A 193 9.41 14.64 21.95
C PHE A 193 10.14 15.64 21.05
N SER A 194 9.49 16.77 20.79
CA SER A 194 10.06 17.86 19.99
C SER A 194 10.96 18.80 20.79
N ASP A 195 11.04 18.64 22.11
CA ASP A 195 11.86 19.44 23.01
C ASP A 195 12.96 18.61 23.69
N VAL A 196 13.83 19.34 24.38
CA VAL A 196 14.91 18.80 25.21
C VAL A 196 14.31 18.50 26.58
N ARG A 197 14.02 17.23 26.86
CA ARG A 197 13.49 16.79 28.16
C ARG A 197 14.53 16.99 29.26
N THR A 198 14.08 17.43 30.42
CA THR A 198 14.90 17.59 31.63
C THR A 198 15.20 16.25 32.30
N ALA A 199 16.24 16.18 33.13
CA ALA A 199 16.56 14.98 33.90
C ALA A 199 15.40 14.54 34.82
N GLU A 200 14.65 15.48 35.39
CA GLU A 200 13.46 15.21 36.20
C GLU A 200 12.32 14.60 35.40
N GLU A 201 12.08 15.08 34.17
CA GLU A 201 11.11 14.50 33.26
C GLU A 201 11.51 13.06 32.90
N ILE A 202 12.75 12.85 32.45
CA ILE A 202 13.26 11.52 32.08
C ILE A 202 13.10 10.52 33.24
N LYS A 203 13.38 10.93 34.49
CA LYS A 203 13.15 10.09 35.69
C LYS A 203 11.68 9.71 35.90
N LYS A 204 10.76 10.61 35.58
CA LYS A 204 9.32 10.35 35.60
C LYS A 204 8.93 9.39 34.47
N ASP A 205 9.41 9.63 33.26
CA ASP A 205 9.03 8.90 32.05
C ASP A 205 9.40 7.43 32.06
N LYS A 206 10.50 7.07 32.73
CA LYS A 206 10.83 5.67 33.02
C LYS A 206 9.63 4.87 33.57
N ASN A 207 8.81 5.49 34.42
CA ASN A 207 7.65 4.85 35.04
C ASN A 207 6.33 5.11 34.29
N THR A 208 6.35 5.91 33.22
CA THR A 208 5.16 6.27 32.44
C THR A 208 4.84 5.17 31.43
N SER A 209 3.65 4.56 31.52
CA SER A 209 3.20 3.53 30.57
C SER A 209 2.28 4.04 29.45
N SER A 210 1.84 5.29 29.56
CA SER A 210 0.96 5.97 28.60
C SER A 210 0.96 7.46 28.88
N TYR A 211 0.78 8.28 27.84
CA TYR A 211 0.72 9.73 27.96
C TYR A 211 -0.71 10.25 27.80
N SER A 212 -0.94 11.43 28.37
CA SER A 212 -2.14 12.21 28.07
C SER A 212 -2.00 12.83 26.69
N GLU A 213 -3.10 12.95 25.93
CA GLU A 213 -3.09 13.69 24.65
C GLU A 213 -2.72 15.18 24.81
N ASN A 214 -2.83 15.70 26.04
CA ASN A 214 -2.43 17.05 26.41
C ASN A 214 -0.96 17.15 26.86
N GLU A 215 -0.18 16.07 26.78
CA GLU A 215 1.27 16.16 27.01
C GLU A 215 1.88 17.13 25.99
N ASP A 216 2.45 18.21 26.49
CA ASP A 216 3.07 19.22 25.65
C ASP A 216 4.30 18.61 24.95
N ASN A 217 4.54 19.04 23.71
CA ASN A 217 5.70 18.63 22.89
C ASN A 217 5.83 17.13 22.57
N LEU A 218 4.91 16.28 23.02
CA LEU A 218 4.82 14.88 22.62
C LEU A 218 4.51 14.78 21.12
N LEU A 219 5.44 14.20 20.37
CA LEU A 219 5.29 13.93 18.93
C LEU A 219 4.50 12.65 18.70
N ALA A 220 4.85 11.58 19.42
CA ALA A 220 4.11 10.33 19.44
C ALA A 220 4.53 9.47 20.64
N SER A 221 3.64 8.62 21.13
CA SER A 221 4.00 7.50 22.01
C SER A 221 3.15 6.28 21.71
N TRP A 222 3.80 5.12 21.64
CA TRP A 222 3.13 3.84 21.37
C TRP A 222 3.54 2.80 22.40
N LYS A 223 2.54 2.15 23.01
CA LYS A 223 2.74 0.98 23.86
C LYS A 223 2.69 -0.30 23.02
N LEU A 224 3.79 -1.03 23.02
CA LEU A 224 4.06 -2.17 22.15
C LEU A 224 4.04 -3.45 23.00
N ASP A 225 2.91 -4.15 23.00
CA ASP A 225 2.76 -5.42 23.72
C ASP A 225 3.12 -6.60 22.80
N ASP A 226 2.20 -7.53 22.58
CA ASP A 226 2.36 -8.80 21.85
C ASP A 226 2.58 -8.68 20.33
N TRP A 227 3.01 -7.57 19.73
CA TRP A 227 3.34 -7.46 18.28
C TRP A 227 2.36 -8.09 17.25
N SER A 228 1.10 -8.32 17.66
CA SER A 228 0.07 -9.06 16.91
C SER A 228 -1.08 -8.17 16.45
N LYS A 229 -1.18 -6.97 17.02
CA LYS A 229 -2.20 -5.97 16.71
C LYS A 229 -1.93 -5.36 15.34
N GLU A 230 -2.94 -5.27 14.49
CA GLU A 230 -2.79 -4.64 13.17
C GLU A 230 -2.48 -3.14 13.25
N GLU A 231 -2.95 -2.47 14.30
CA GLU A 231 -2.73 -1.05 14.56
C GLU A 231 -2.53 -0.80 16.06
N ILE A 232 -1.62 0.13 16.39
CA ILE A 232 -1.44 0.67 17.74
C ILE A 232 -1.68 2.17 17.68
N ILE A 233 -2.56 2.64 18.58
CA ILE A 233 -2.96 4.03 18.67
C ILE A 233 -1.87 4.86 19.33
N ASP A 234 -1.61 6.04 18.76
CA ASP A 234 -0.74 7.05 19.34
C ASP A 234 -1.44 7.82 20.47
N ASP A 235 -0.77 7.89 21.62
CA ASP A 235 -1.26 8.63 22.81
C ASP A 235 -1.32 10.14 22.57
N SER A 236 -0.49 10.68 21.67
CA SER A 236 -0.39 12.12 21.44
C SER A 236 -1.65 12.70 20.80
N LYS A 237 -1.79 14.03 20.83
CA LYS A 237 -2.82 14.74 20.05
C LYS A 237 -2.66 14.59 18.54
N ASN A 238 -1.48 14.18 18.07
CA ASN A 238 -1.22 14.07 16.65
C ASN A 238 -1.98 12.87 16.06
N LYS A 239 -2.15 11.77 16.81
CA LYS A 239 -2.78 10.53 16.30
C LYS A 239 -1.98 9.92 15.14
N ASN A 240 -0.65 9.91 15.27
CA ASN A 240 0.24 9.25 14.31
C ASN A 240 0.37 7.77 14.68
N ASN A 241 -0.66 6.96 14.40
CA ASN A 241 -0.69 5.54 14.74
C ASN A 241 0.47 4.77 14.07
N VAL A 242 0.72 3.56 14.55
CA VAL A 242 1.59 2.61 13.84
C VAL A 242 0.79 1.41 13.37
N LYS A 243 1.12 0.91 12.17
CA LYS A 243 0.50 -0.26 11.55
C LYS A 243 1.49 -1.41 11.45
N LEU A 244 1.00 -2.62 11.70
CA LEU A 244 1.83 -3.81 11.67
C LEU A 244 2.21 -4.13 10.21
N GLY A 245 3.48 -3.97 9.90
CA GLY A 245 4.12 -4.39 8.67
C GLY A 245 4.96 -5.64 8.87
N ASN A 246 5.80 -5.92 7.89
CA ASN A 246 6.87 -6.90 8.04
C ASN A 246 8.15 -6.33 7.44
N TYR A 247 9.27 -6.95 7.78
CA TYR A 247 10.55 -6.56 7.22
C TYR A 247 11.08 -7.48 6.13
N GLU A 248 10.31 -8.48 5.72
CA GLU A 248 10.62 -9.28 4.53
C GLU A 248 9.96 -8.73 3.28
N TYR A 249 10.67 -8.80 2.17
CA TYR A 249 10.08 -8.49 0.87
C TYR A 249 9.03 -9.49 0.45
N TYR A 250 9.26 -10.78 0.64
CA TYR A 250 8.30 -11.79 0.21
C TYR A 250 7.83 -12.60 1.40
N TYR A 251 6.52 -12.70 1.56
CA TYR A 251 5.93 -13.52 2.61
C TYR A 251 4.78 -14.35 2.07
N ASP A 252 4.49 -15.42 2.80
CA ASP A 252 3.39 -16.32 2.51
C ASP A 252 2.10 -15.77 3.14
N LEU A 253 1.05 -15.66 2.33
CA LEU A 253 -0.27 -15.25 2.76
C LEU A 253 -1.33 -16.17 2.17
N GLU A 254 -2.25 -16.61 3.03
CA GLU A 254 -3.47 -17.25 2.58
C GLU A 254 -4.55 -16.19 2.32
N GLU A 255 -5.06 -16.13 1.09
CA GLU A 255 -6.18 -15.26 0.74
C GLU A 255 -7.49 -15.86 1.28
N THR A 256 -7.92 -15.40 2.46
CA THR A 256 -9.13 -15.92 3.12
C THR A 256 -10.41 -15.17 2.77
N GLN A 257 -10.28 -13.99 2.15
CA GLN A 257 -11.42 -13.11 1.89
C GLN A 257 -12.23 -13.57 0.67
N GLU A 258 -13.56 -13.56 0.81
CA GLU A 258 -14.47 -13.80 -0.31
C GLU A 258 -14.62 -12.54 -1.17
N TYR A 259 -14.48 -12.69 -2.49
CA TYR A 259 -14.58 -11.61 -3.47
C TYR A 259 -15.34 -12.09 -4.71
N ASP A 260 -15.91 -11.13 -5.46
CA ASP A 260 -16.69 -11.39 -6.65
C ASP A 260 -15.81 -11.52 -7.90
N TYR A 261 -14.85 -10.60 -8.08
CA TYR A 261 -13.95 -10.58 -9.24
C TYR A 261 -12.68 -9.77 -8.96
N THR A 262 -11.69 -9.86 -9.86
CA THR A 262 -10.41 -9.15 -9.76
C THR A 262 -10.23 -8.16 -10.91
N ILE A 263 -9.84 -6.94 -10.57
CA ILE A 263 -9.23 -5.98 -11.51
C ILE A 263 -7.74 -5.91 -11.17
N MET A 264 -6.87 -5.98 -12.17
CA MET A 264 -5.42 -5.86 -11.96
C MET A 264 -4.91 -4.50 -12.38
N CYS A 265 -3.89 -4.02 -11.67
CA CYS A 265 -3.05 -2.91 -12.11
C CYS A 265 -1.62 -3.43 -12.24
N ILE A 266 -1.06 -3.33 -13.44
CA ILE A 266 0.30 -3.77 -13.74
C ILE A 266 1.17 -2.52 -13.88
N PRO A 267 2.28 -2.43 -13.10
CA PRO A 267 3.16 -1.27 -13.06
C PRO A 267 4.00 -1.14 -14.35
N ASP A 268 4.92 -0.19 -14.34
CA ASP A 268 5.95 0.05 -15.35
C ASP A 268 6.78 -1.22 -15.64
N ILE A 269 6.52 -1.86 -16.77
CA ILE A 269 7.17 -3.13 -17.15
C ILE A 269 8.49 -2.92 -17.91
N GLN A 270 8.85 -1.67 -18.25
CA GLN A 270 9.94 -1.30 -19.15
C GLN A 270 11.27 -2.02 -18.88
N ILE A 271 11.69 -2.09 -17.62
CA ILE A 271 12.94 -2.74 -17.23
C ILE A 271 12.85 -4.24 -17.51
N THR A 272 11.73 -4.88 -17.18
CA THR A 272 11.50 -6.30 -17.44
C THR A 272 11.36 -6.57 -18.95
N THR A 273 10.67 -5.71 -19.70
CA THR A 273 10.58 -5.76 -21.16
C THR A 273 11.96 -5.75 -21.81
N ARG A 274 12.84 -4.83 -21.41
CA ARG A 274 14.15 -4.66 -22.03
C ARG A 274 15.17 -5.69 -21.56
N TYR A 275 15.29 -5.87 -20.25
CA TYR A 275 16.41 -6.58 -19.65
C TYR A 275 16.08 -8.03 -19.26
N ASN A 276 14.80 -8.38 -19.13
CA ASN A 276 14.40 -9.75 -18.79
C ASN A 276 13.07 -10.19 -19.44
N PRO A 277 12.99 -10.23 -20.79
CA PRO A 277 11.76 -10.55 -21.50
C PRO A 277 11.20 -11.95 -21.19
N SER A 278 12.05 -12.89 -20.76
CA SER A 278 11.63 -14.21 -20.31
C SER A 278 10.86 -14.16 -18.98
N LYS A 279 11.28 -13.28 -18.06
CA LYS A 279 10.57 -13.06 -16.79
C LYS A 279 9.20 -12.42 -17.03
N LEU A 280 9.15 -11.39 -17.87
CA LEU A 280 7.90 -10.77 -18.30
C LEU A 280 6.96 -11.81 -18.93
N ALA A 281 7.49 -12.69 -19.78
CA ALA A 281 6.69 -13.74 -20.40
C ALA A 281 6.03 -14.67 -19.38
N LYS A 282 6.73 -15.03 -18.29
CA LYS A 282 6.20 -15.85 -17.21
C LYS A 282 5.13 -15.15 -16.39
N GLU A 283 5.23 -13.84 -16.18
CA GLU A 283 4.17 -13.07 -15.52
C GLU A 283 2.86 -13.11 -16.32
N PHE A 284 2.96 -12.94 -17.64
CA PHE A 284 1.80 -13.05 -18.53
C PHE A 284 1.24 -14.49 -18.59
N ASP A 285 2.11 -15.51 -18.59
CA ASP A 285 1.67 -16.91 -18.52
C ASP A 285 0.92 -17.17 -17.20
N TRP A 286 1.43 -16.67 -16.08
CA TRP A 286 0.75 -16.78 -14.79
C TRP A 286 -0.63 -16.10 -14.80
N ILE A 287 -0.74 -14.91 -15.41
CA ILE A 287 -2.03 -14.20 -15.55
C ILE A 287 -3.03 -15.07 -16.31
N VAL A 288 -2.62 -15.65 -17.44
CA VAL A 288 -3.46 -16.54 -18.26
C VAL A 288 -3.87 -17.79 -17.46
N ASP A 289 -2.92 -18.45 -16.82
CA ASP A 289 -3.16 -19.67 -16.05
C ASP A 289 -4.08 -19.44 -14.84
N ASN A 290 -4.06 -18.23 -14.26
CA ASN A 290 -4.83 -17.89 -13.08
C ASN A 290 -6.11 -17.09 -13.36
N GLN A 291 -6.37 -16.68 -14.61
CA GLN A 291 -7.53 -15.86 -14.98
C GLN A 291 -8.84 -16.39 -14.40
N ASN A 292 -9.14 -17.68 -14.57
CA ASN A 292 -10.39 -18.27 -14.09
C ASN A 292 -10.39 -18.44 -12.56
N LYS A 293 -9.28 -18.91 -11.98
CA LYS A 293 -9.15 -19.16 -10.54
C LYS A 293 -9.26 -17.86 -9.73
N LYS A 294 -8.68 -16.78 -10.25
CA LYS A 294 -8.69 -15.45 -9.62
C LYS A 294 -9.82 -14.56 -10.13
N ASN A 295 -10.67 -15.06 -11.04
CA ASN A 295 -11.72 -14.30 -11.73
C ASN A 295 -11.25 -12.93 -12.22
N ILE A 296 -10.15 -12.91 -13.00
CA ILE A 296 -9.55 -11.69 -13.56
C ILE A 296 -10.45 -11.16 -14.68
N GLN A 297 -11.00 -9.96 -14.49
CA GLN A 297 -12.00 -9.38 -15.39
C GLN A 297 -11.48 -8.20 -16.22
N TYR A 298 -10.45 -7.50 -15.72
CA TYR A 298 -9.82 -6.41 -16.45
C TYR A 298 -8.39 -6.17 -15.93
N ILE A 299 -7.48 -5.79 -16.83
CA ILE A 299 -6.09 -5.44 -16.49
C ILE A 299 -5.80 -4.01 -16.98
N SER A 300 -5.34 -3.14 -16.08
CA SER A 300 -4.85 -1.79 -16.38
C SER A 300 -3.32 -1.78 -16.36
N PHE A 301 -2.69 -1.43 -17.47
CA PHE A 301 -1.24 -1.16 -17.54
C PHE A 301 -1.00 0.34 -17.44
N VAL A 302 -0.20 0.79 -16.48
CA VAL A 302 0.04 2.23 -16.20
C VAL A 302 1.10 2.87 -17.11
N GLY A 303 1.61 2.15 -18.10
CA GLY A 303 2.54 2.68 -19.10
C GLY A 303 3.97 2.25 -18.87
N ASP A 304 4.89 2.93 -19.53
CA ASP A 304 6.29 2.53 -19.67
C ASP A 304 6.37 1.03 -20.03
N LEU A 305 5.76 0.72 -21.17
CA LEU A 305 5.75 -0.63 -21.73
C LEU A 305 7.13 -1.01 -22.26
N THR A 306 7.90 -0.01 -22.69
CA THR A 306 9.26 -0.09 -23.20
C THR A 306 10.16 0.88 -22.44
N ASP A 307 11.47 0.59 -22.35
CA ASP A 307 12.46 1.43 -21.64
C ASP A 307 13.11 2.49 -22.55
N THR A 308 13.08 2.31 -23.87
CA THR A 308 13.64 3.31 -24.79
C THR A 308 12.81 3.54 -26.03
N CYS A 309 11.58 3.05 -26.12
CA CYS A 309 10.79 3.01 -27.36
C CYS A 309 11.58 2.46 -28.57
N ASP A 310 12.54 1.56 -28.34
CA ASP A 310 13.48 1.10 -29.37
C ASP A 310 14.30 2.21 -30.07
N VAL A 311 14.44 3.38 -29.44
CA VAL A 311 15.38 4.43 -29.87
C VAL A 311 16.78 3.82 -29.93
N ASN A 312 17.40 3.92 -31.12
CA ASN A 312 18.68 3.30 -31.48
C ASN A 312 18.68 1.76 -31.61
N SER A 313 17.52 1.11 -31.69
CA SER A 313 17.40 -0.33 -31.99
C SER A 313 16.85 -0.56 -33.40
N VAL A 314 17.66 -1.20 -34.25
CA VAL A 314 17.23 -1.64 -35.60
C VAL A 314 16.33 -2.88 -35.55
N GLU A 315 16.32 -3.62 -34.45
CA GLU A 315 15.59 -4.87 -34.30
C GLU A 315 14.21 -4.70 -33.64
N HIS A 316 13.90 -3.50 -33.11
CA HIS A 316 12.65 -3.18 -32.41
C HIS A 316 12.20 -4.25 -31.39
N THR A 317 13.12 -4.67 -30.54
CA THR A 317 12.95 -5.87 -29.70
C THR A 317 11.96 -5.65 -28.57
N GLN A 318 11.83 -4.42 -28.06
CA GLN A 318 10.96 -4.14 -26.91
C GLN A 318 9.49 -4.14 -27.33
N TRP A 319 9.13 -3.44 -28.41
CA TRP A 319 7.76 -3.46 -28.90
C TRP A 319 7.31 -4.86 -29.35
N ASN A 320 8.20 -5.64 -29.96
CA ASN A 320 7.92 -7.05 -30.28
C ASN A 320 7.66 -7.89 -29.02
N THR A 321 8.42 -7.64 -27.95
CA THR A 321 8.20 -8.29 -26.64
C THR A 321 6.83 -7.91 -26.08
N VAL A 322 6.48 -6.62 -26.06
CA VAL A 322 5.16 -6.13 -25.61
C VAL A 322 4.03 -6.77 -26.41
N VAL A 323 4.10 -6.74 -27.74
CA VAL A 323 3.09 -7.33 -28.63
C VAL A 323 2.95 -8.84 -28.39
N SER A 324 4.06 -9.56 -28.22
CA SER A 324 4.02 -11.02 -28.00
C SER A 324 3.30 -11.39 -26.70
N ASN A 325 3.48 -10.60 -25.63
CA ASN A 325 2.82 -10.81 -24.35
C ASN A 325 1.36 -10.37 -24.38
N PHE A 326 1.05 -9.23 -25.00
CA PHE A 326 -0.34 -8.78 -25.17
C PHE A 326 -1.16 -9.75 -26.03
N LYS A 327 -0.53 -10.41 -27.01
CA LYS A 327 -1.17 -11.48 -27.80
C LYS A 327 -1.64 -12.65 -26.93
N LYS A 328 -0.93 -12.99 -25.85
CA LYS A 328 -1.38 -14.03 -24.90
C LYS A 328 -2.70 -13.63 -24.24
N LEU A 329 -2.86 -12.36 -23.87
CA LEU A 329 -4.13 -11.84 -23.32
C LEU A 329 -5.25 -11.89 -24.36
N ASP A 330 -4.96 -11.51 -25.60
CA ASP A 330 -5.92 -11.57 -26.71
C ASP A 330 -6.42 -13.00 -26.97
N GLU A 331 -5.51 -13.97 -27.04
CA GLU A 331 -5.82 -15.38 -27.33
C GLU A 331 -6.65 -16.04 -26.22
N ASN A 332 -6.57 -15.51 -24.99
CA ASN A 332 -7.32 -15.99 -23.83
C ASN A 332 -8.53 -15.12 -23.47
N ASN A 333 -8.89 -14.16 -24.34
CA ASN A 333 -10.03 -13.24 -24.15
C ASN A 333 -9.98 -12.46 -22.83
N ILE A 334 -8.79 -12.10 -22.38
CA ILE A 334 -8.60 -11.21 -21.21
C ILE A 334 -8.80 -9.77 -21.68
N SER A 335 -9.72 -9.04 -21.04
CA SER A 335 -9.89 -7.61 -21.30
C SER A 335 -8.79 -6.80 -20.61
N TYR A 336 -8.20 -5.86 -21.34
CA TYR A 336 -7.16 -4.99 -20.79
C TYR A 336 -7.16 -3.61 -21.46
N GLY A 337 -6.54 -2.65 -20.77
CA GLY A 337 -6.20 -1.33 -21.27
C GLY A 337 -4.80 -0.93 -20.81
N PHE A 338 -4.22 0.02 -21.52
CA PHE A 338 -2.85 0.51 -21.33
C PHE A 338 -2.77 1.98 -21.74
N VAL A 339 -1.76 2.68 -21.23
CA VAL A 339 -1.42 4.06 -21.58
C VAL A 339 0.07 4.13 -21.95
N PRO A 340 0.54 5.15 -22.70
CA PRO A 340 1.97 5.39 -22.83
C PRO A 340 2.53 6.01 -21.55
N GLY A 341 3.70 5.53 -21.13
CA GLY A 341 4.56 6.26 -20.22
C GLY A 341 5.53 7.19 -20.94
N ASN A 342 6.41 7.87 -20.20
CA ASN A 342 7.36 8.78 -20.83
C ASN A 342 8.36 8.04 -21.75
N HIS A 343 8.65 6.76 -21.48
CA HIS A 343 9.57 5.97 -22.29
C HIS A 343 8.94 5.37 -23.56
N ASP A 344 7.62 5.48 -23.74
CA ASP A 344 6.90 4.92 -24.89
C ASP A 344 6.69 5.90 -26.06
N TYR A 345 7.04 7.17 -25.89
CA TYR A 345 7.03 8.15 -26.98
C TYR A 345 8.23 7.95 -27.91
N ASP A 346 8.16 8.45 -29.14
CA ASP A 346 9.14 8.16 -30.21
C ASP A 346 10.58 8.62 -29.87
N ASP A 347 10.77 9.49 -28.88
CA ASP A 347 12.08 9.90 -28.36
C ASP A 347 12.59 9.07 -27.18
N GLY A 348 11.77 8.14 -26.68
CA GLY A 348 12.08 7.22 -25.59
C GLY A 348 12.23 7.87 -24.21
N VAL A 349 11.89 9.15 -24.07
CA VAL A 349 12.08 9.91 -22.80
C VAL A 349 10.95 10.90 -22.51
N GLY A 350 9.99 11.10 -23.41
CA GLY A 350 8.84 11.97 -23.20
C GLY A 350 9.16 13.45 -23.34
N ARG A 351 10.15 13.82 -24.16
CA ARG A 351 10.44 15.23 -24.50
C ARG A 351 9.56 15.76 -25.61
N SER A 352 8.89 14.87 -26.32
CA SER A 352 7.99 15.11 -27.42
C SER A 352 6.85 14.10 -27.36
N ARG A 353 5.72 14.45 -27.98
CA ARG A 353 4.47 13.69 -27.92
C ARG A 353 4.20 12.71 -29.07
N PRO A 354 4.95 12.64 -30.19
CA PRO A 354 4.73 11.60 -31.19
C PRO A 354 4.84 10.19 -30.58
N ALA A 355 3.83 9.35 -30.84
CA ALA A 355 3.74 7.95 -30.41
C ALA A 355 3.52 7.04 -31.63
N THR A 356 4.31 7.27 -32.68
CA THR A 356 4.19 6.58 -33.98
C THR A 356 4.50 5.10 -33.82
N LEU A 357 5.53 4.75 -33.04
CA LEU A 357 5.89 3.35 -32.82
C LEU A 357 4.83 2.61 -32.01
N MET A 358 4.31 3.22 -30.94
CA MET A 358 3.19 2.65 -30.19
C MET A 358 1.99 2.38 -31.12
N ASN A 359 1.54 3.35 -31.91
CA ASN A 359 0.41 3.16 -32.83
C ASN A 359 0.71 2.18 -33.98
N LYS A 360 1.99 1.96 -34.34
CA LYS A 360 2.39 0.93 -35.30
C LYS A 360 2.26 -0.48 -34.72
N TYR A 361 2.74 -0.70 -33.49
CA TYR A 361 2.77 -2.03 -32.85
C TYR A 361 1.48 -2.39 -32.13
N LEU A 362 0.77 -1.38 -31.62
CA LEU A 362 -0.50 -1.47 -30.93
C LEU A 362 -1.58 -0.68 -31.71
N PRO A 363 -1.93 -1.09 -32.95
CA PRO A 363 -2.76 -0.28 -33.83
C PRO A 363 -4.17 -0.09 -33.28
N TYR A 364 -4.67 1.16 -33.35
CA TYR A 364 -6.00 1.56 -32.94
C TYR A 364 -7.10 0.60 -33.44
N GLU A 365 -7.04 0.20 -34.71
CA GLU A 365 -8.03 -0.64 -35.37
C GLU A 365 -8.16 -2.01 -34.71
N LYS A 366 -7.06 -2.57 -34.17
CA LYS A 366 -7.10 -3.83 -33.41
C LYS A 366 -7.94 -3.66 -32.14
N TYR A 367 -7.72 -2.57 -31.41
CA TYR A 367 -8.37 -2.30 -30.13
C TYR A 367 -9.80 -1.80 -30.29
N ALA A 368 -10.06 -0.98 -31.32
CA ALA A 368 -11.39 -0.49 -31.66
C ALA A 368 -12.37 -1.61 -32.07
N ASN A 369 -11.84 -2.78 -32.46
CA ASN A 369 -12.63 -3.98 -32.76
C ASN A 369 -12.92 -4.85 -31.53
N LYS A 370 -12.40 -4.52 -30.34
CA LYS A 370 -12.75 -5.20 -29.09
C LYS A 370 -14.18 -4.83 -28.70
N ASP A 371 -14.95 -5.80 -28.20
CA ASP A 371 -16.34 -5.63 -27.78
C ASP A 371 -16.50 -4.64 -26.61
N TYR A 372 -15.45 -4.50 -25.79
CA TYR A 372 -15.37 -3.58 -24.68
C TYR A 372 -14.81 -2.19 -25.04
N PHE A 373 -14.48 -1.91 -26.30
CA PHE A 373 -13.96 -0.60 -26.69
C PHE A 373 -15.08 0.45 -26.76
N GLY A 374 -14.94 1.55 -26.00
CA GLY A 374 -15.94 2.61 -25.93
C GLY A 374 -15.69 3.77 -26.91
N GLY A 375 -14.43 4.14 -27.11
CA GLY A 375 -14.05 5.22 -28.02
C GLY A 375 -12.68 5.81 -27.72
N ALA A 376 -12.17 6.67 -28.61
CA ALA A 376 -10.90 7.38 -28.44
C ALA A 376 -11.07 8.89 -28.63
N TYR A 377 -10.13 9.66 -28.10
CA TYR A 377 -10.08 11.12 -28.32
C TYR A 377 -9.89 11.45 -29.81
N PHE A 378 -9.02 10.71 -30.49
CA PHE A 378 -8.86 10.74 -31.94
C PHE A 378 -8.97 9.33 -32.53
N LYS A 379 -9.71 9.19 -33.62
CA LYS A 379 -9.78 7.93 -34.38
C LYS A 379 -8.43 7.67 -35.06
N GLY A 380 -7.92 6.45 -34.92
CA GLY A 380 -6.61 6.06 -35.43
C GLY A 380 -5.46 6.27 -34.44
N ASP A 381 -5.75 6.69 -33.20
CA ASP A 381 -4.77 6.90 -32.13
C ASP A 381 -5.21 6.17 -30.85
N ILE A 382 -4.33 5.31 -30.31
CA ILE A 382 -4.59 4.52 -29.09
C ILE A 382 -4.07 5.18 -27.80
N VAL A 383 -3.55 6.41 -27.87
CA VAL A 383 -2.93 7.08 -26.72
C VAL A 383 -3.95 7.58 -25.68
N ASN A 384 -5.16 7.94 -26.09
CA ASN A 384 -6.25 8.36 -25.19
C ASN A 384 -7.58 7.72 -25.61
N TYR A 385 -8.10 6.82 -24.79
CA TYR A 385 -9.31 6.05 -25.10
C TYR A 385 -9.98 5.54 -23.83
N TYR A 386 -11.18 4.99 -23.99
CA TYR A 386 -11.88 4.36 -22.89
C TYR A 386 -12.51 3.05 -23.31
N ASN A 387 -12.58 2.15 -22.34
CA ASN A 387 -13.24 0.86 -22.44
C ASN A 387 -14.48 0.84 -21.56
N ILE A 388 -15.53 0.14 -21.99
CA ILE A 388 -16.76 -0.10 -21.23
C ILE A 388 -16.90 -1.59 -21.00
N LYS A 389 -17.14 -2.00 -19.76
CA LYS A 389 -17.36 -3.41 -19.44
C LYS A 389 -18.40 -3.56 -18.33
N LYS A 390 -19.28 -4.54 -18.47
CA LYS A 390 -20.15 -4.98 -17.38
C LYS A 390 -19.48 -6.12 -16.63
N ILE A 391 -19.21 -5.92 -15.33
CA ILE A 391 -18.57 -6.93 -14.48
C ILE A 391 -19.50 -7.19 -13.29
N ASN A 392 -19.92 -8.44 -13.11
CA ASN A 392 -20.85 -8.84 -12.04
C ASN A 392 -22.08 -7.92 -11.88
N GLY A 393 -22.65 -7.44 -12.99
CA GLY A 393 -23.81 -6.54 -13.00
C GLY A 393 -23.49 -5.05 -12.84
N VAL A 394 -22.25 -4.69 -12.58
CA VAL A 394 -21.76 -3.31 -12.46
C VAL A 394 -21.25 -2.82 -13.81
N ASP A 395 -21.68 -1.62 -14.21
CA ASP A 395 -21.20 -0.94 -15.40
C ASP A 395 -19.90 -0.18 -15.07
N TYR A 396 -18.78 -0.57 -15.70
CA TYR A 396 -17.47 0.06 -15.55
C TYR A 396 -17.10 0.86 -16.80
N LEU A 397 -16.41 1.99 -16.59
CA LEU A 397 -15.71 2.74 -17.61
C LEU A 397 -14.24 2.86 -17.20
N PHE A 398 -13.34 2.28 -18.00
CA PHE A 398 -11.90 2.38 -17.81
C PHE A 398 -11.38 3.47 -18.73
N LEU A 399 -11.00 4.61 -18.17
CA LEU A 399 -10.54 5.79 -18.89
C LEU A 399 -9.00 5.81 -18.91
N ASN A 400 -8.42 5.57 -20.07
CA ASN A 400 -6.98 5.45 -20.27
C ASN A 400 -6.44 6.76 -20.86
N LEU A 401 -5.61 7.47 -20.09
CA LEU A 401 -5.11 8.81 -20.41
C LEU A 401 -3.59 8.82 -20.54
N GLU A 402 -3.09 9.55 -21.53
CA GLU A 402 -1.66 9.70 -21.82
C GLU A 402 -0.84 10.28 -20.67
N PHE A 403 0.47 10.05 -20.65
CA PHE A 403 1.39 10.80 -19.79
C PHE A 403 1.29 12.32 -20.05
N GLY A 404 0.95 13.06 -18.99
CA GLY A 404 0.70 14.50 -19.06
C GLY A 404 -0.42 14.86 -20.03
N PRO A 405 -1.69 14.51 -19.76
CA PRO A 405 -2.81 14.75 -20.68
C PRO A 405 -2.93 16.22 -21.07
N ARG A 406 -3.25 16.49 -22.33
CA ARG A 406 -3.52 17.86 -22.82
C ARG A 406 -4.86 18.37 -22.28
N ASP A 407 -5.05 19.70 -22.22
CA ASP A 407 -6.34 20.28 -21.80
C ASP A 407 -7.50 19.83 -22.69
N GLY A 408 -7.25 19.65 -23.98
CA GLY A 408 -8.25 19.12 -24.93
C GLY A 408 -8.69 17.70 -24.58
N VAL A 409 -7.74 16.87 -24.13
CA VAL A 409 -7.99 15.50 -23.65
C VAL A 409 -8.77 15.52 -22.35
N LEU A 410 -8.37 16.34 -21.37
CA LEU A 410 -9.12 16.44 -20.10
C LEU A 410 -10.56 16.95 -20.33
N LYS A 411 -10.77 17.91 -21.23
CA LYS A 411 -12.12 18.36 -21.62
C LYS A 411 -12.93 17.26 -22.30
N TRP A 412 -12.29 16.43 -23.13
CA TRP A 412 -12.93 15.27 -23.74
C TRP A 412 -13.29 14.20 -22.69
N ALA A 413 -12.37 13.88 -21.80
CA ALA A 413 -12.56 12.95 -20.70
C ALA A 413 -13.74 13.35 -19.79
N ASN A 414 -13.90 14.65 -19.48
CA ASN A 414 -15.07 15.15 -18.76
C ASN A 414 -16.37 14.80 -19.50
N ARG A 415 -16.45 15.09 -20.80
CA ARG A 415 -17.64 14.76 -21.62
C ARG A 415 -17.91 13.25 -21.67
N VAL A 416 -16.87 12.42 -21.68
CA VAL A 416 -17.02 10.97 -21.60
C VAL A 416 -17.63 10.58 -20.25
N CYS A 417 -17.10 11.06 -19.12
CA CYS A 417 -17.65 10.76 -17.80
C CYS A 417 -19.10 11.23 -17.65
N GLU A 418 -19.43 12.41 -18.18
CA GLU A 418 -20.79 12.97 -18.21
C GLU A 418 -21.76 12.15 -19.08
N ALA A 419 -21.27 11.54 -20.16
CA ALA A 419 -22.08 10.66 -21.01
C ALA A 419 -22.38 9.31 -20.36
N TYR A 420 -21.58 8.89 -19.37
CA TYR A 420 -21.71 7.62 -18.65
C TYR A 420 -21.89 7.81 -17.14
N PRO A 421 -22.90 8.59 -16.68
CA PRO A 421 -22.99 9.03 -15.29
C PRO A 421 -23.22 7.89 -14.28
N ASN A 422 -23.72 6.73 -14.74
CA ASN A 422 -23.97 5.56 -13.91
C ASN A 422 -22.88 4.48 -14.01
N HIS A 423 -21.78 4.74 -14.70
CA HIS A 423 -20.63 3.83 -14.75
C HIS A 423 -19.64 4.17 -13.65
N ARG A 424 -19.06 3.15 -12.99
CA ARG A 424 -17.90 3.37 -12.10
C ARG A 424 -16.69 3.66 -12.97
N VAL A 425 -16.17 4.87 -12.86
CA VAL A 425 -15.01 5.29 -13.66
C VAL A 425 -13.72 4.99 -12.90
N ILE A 426 -12.84 4.22 -13.54
CA ILE A 426 -11.45 4.00 -13.14
C ILE A 426 -10.57 4.72 -14.16
N ILE A 427 -9.72 5.63 -13.71
CA ILE A 427 -8.71 6.26 -14.56
C ILE A 427 -7.43 5.45 -14.49
N THR A 428 -6.79 5.23 -15.63
CA THR A 428 -5.40 4.77 -15.73
C THR A 428 -4.61 5.86 -16.44
N THR A 429 -3.54 6.32 -15.81
CA THR A 429 -2.60 7.33 -16.33
C THR A 429 -1.20 6.97 -15.87
N HIS A 430 -0.17 7.49 -16.54
CA HIS A 430 1.19 7.15 -16.17
C HIS A 430 1.67 7.87 -14.90
N SER A 431 1.44 9.18 -14.78
CA SER A 431 1.86 9.99 -13.63
C SER A 431 0.67 10.67 -12.96
N TYR A 432 0.57 10.56 -11.62
CA TYR A 432 -0.50 11.20 -10.83
C TYR A 432 -0.10 11.44 -9.36
N ILE A 433 0.41 10.41 -8.67
CA ILE A 433 0.83 10.46 -7.25
C ILE A 433 2.34 10.40 -7.13
N GLU A 434 2.87 11.04 -6.08
CA GLU A 434 4.28 10.98 -5.66
C GLU A 434 4.51 9.94 -4.55
N PRO A 435 5.73 9.42 -4.35
CA PRO A 435 6.02 8.41 -3.33
C PRO A 435 5.69 8.86 -1.89
N ASN A 436 5.64 10.16 -1.64
CA ASN A 436 5.24 10.74 -0.35
C ASN A 436 3.72 10.75 -0.10
N GLY A 437 2.91 10.23 -1.03
CA GLY A 437 1.44 10.23 -0.93
C GLY A 437 0.75 11.45 -1.52
N GLU A 438 1.48 12.49 -1.90
CA GLU A 438 0.89 13.70 -2.48
C GLU A 438 0.53 13.55 -3.95
N ILE A 439 -0.47 14.31 -4.42
CA ILE A 439 -0.74 14.43 -5.85
C ILE A 439 0.40 15.25 -6.44
N ALA A 440 0.98 14.75 -7.54
CA ALA A 440 2.09 15.37 -8.22
C ALA A 440 1.79 16.84 -8.55
N GLN A 441 2.58 17.72 -7.99
CA GLN A 441 2.47 19.17 -8.16
C GLN A 441 3.36 19.63 -9.31
N HIS A 442 3.12 20.86 -9.78
CA HIS A 442 3.96 21.44 -10.83
C HIS A 442 5.42 21.60 -10.42
N TYR A 443 5.74 21.68 -9.12
CA TYR A 443 7.14 21.74 -8.66
C TYR A 443 7.80 20.37 -8.51
N SER A 444 7.04 19.27 -8.61
CA SER A 444 7.61 17.92 -8.53
C SER A 444 8.66 17.73 -9.63
N PRO A 445 9.83 17.16 -9.32
CA PRO A 445 10.90 16.97 -10.29
C PRO A 445 10.53 16.01 -11.43
N TYR A 446 9.63 15.06 -11.14
CA TYR A 446 9.14 14.04 -12.08
C TYR A 446 7.70 14.33 -12.57
N ALA A 447 7.20 15.56 -12.40
CA ALA A 447 5.93 15.94 -13.00
C ALA A 447 6.03 15.90 -14.53
N ALA A 448 4.96 15.50 -15.24
CA ALA A 448 4.97 15.40 -16.70
C ALA A 448 5.39 16.70 -17.40
N SER A 449 5.02 17.85 -16.83
CA SER A 449 5.42 19.17 -17.32
C SER A 449 6.94 19.41 -17.32
N LYS A 450 7.72 18.64 -16.53
CA LYS A 450 9.20 18.72 -16.46
C LYS A 450 9.91 18.00 -17.61
N TYR A 451 9.23 17.07 -18.26
CA TYR A 451 9.83 16.27 -19.34
C TYR A 451 9.87 17.01 -20.67
N GLY A 452 9.16 18.13 -20.81
CA GLY A 452 9.09 18.88 -22.07
C GLY A 452 8.01 18.37 -23.03
N ILE A 453 7.24 17.34 -22.65
CA ILE A 453 6.11 16.79 -23.43
C ILE A 453 4.99 17.81 -23.71
N GLY A 454 4.97 18.91 -22.95
CA GLY A 454 4.12 20.07 -23.20
C GLY A 454 4.67 21.04 -24.27
N SER A 455 5.85 20.82 -24.85
CA SER A 455 6.42 21.77 -25.82
C SER A 455 5.51 21.89 -27.05
N GLY A 456 4.79 23.01 -27.16
CA GLY A 456 3.83 23.29 -28.23
C GLY A 456 2.36 22.90 -27.96
N ASN A 457 2.02 22.41 -26.76
CA ASN A 457 0.66 22.12 -26.29
C ASN A 457 0.57 22.25 -24.75
N SER A 458 -0.54 21.90 -24.10
CA SER A 458 -0.54 21.74 -22.64
C SER A 458 -0.09 20.33 -22.22
N SER A 459 0.49 20.24 -21.02
CA SER A 459 0.74 18.99 -20.29
C SER A 459 0.27 19.21 -18.88
N ASN A 460 -0.69 18.42 -18.41
CA ASN A 460 -1.26 18.54 -17.08
C ASN A 460 -0.59 17.57 -16.12
N ASP A 461 -0.11 18.09 -14.99
CA ASP A 461 0.44 17.28 -13.90
C ASP A 461 -0.71 16.68 -13.06
N GLY A 462 -0.39 15.85 -12.06
CA GLY A 462 -1.41 15.18 -11.24
C GLY A 462 -2.43 16.15 -10.64
N GLN A 463 -1.97 17.30 -10.12
CA GLN A 463 -2.85 18.30 -9.51
C GLN A 463 -3.78 18.96 -10.55
N ASP A 464 -3.27 19.25 -11.75
CA ASP A 464 -4.10 19.76 -12.84
C ASP A 464 -5.17 18.75 -13.25
N MET A 465 -4.82 17.46 -13.35
CA MET A 465 -5.77 16.39 -13.65
C MET A 465 -6.85 16.31 -12.56
N TYR A 466 -6.45 16.42 -11.29
CA TYR A 466 -7.39 16.45 -10.18
C TYR A 466 -8.37 17.62 -10.32
N ASP A 467 -7.84 18.82 -10.56
CA ASP A 467 -8.62 20.05 -10.59
C ASP A 467 -9.53 20.16 -11.81
N LYS A 468 -9.08 19.68 -12.97
CA LYS A 468 -9.77 19.85 -14.26
C LYS A 468 -10.63 18.64 -14.65
N LEU A 469 -10.50 17.49 -13.98
CA LEU A 469 -11.25 16.27 -14.30
C LEU A 469 -11.71 15.53 -13.04
N VAL A 470 -10.78 14.99 -12.25
CA VAL A 470 -11.09 13.97 -11.23
C VAL A 470 -12.09 14.50 -10.20
N LYS A 471 -11.83 15.67 -9.62
CA LYS A 471 -12.68 16.22 -8.58
C LYS A 471 -14.05 16.68 -9.07
N LEU A 472 -14.21 16.88 -10.38
CA LEU A 472 -15.44 17.41 -10.98
C LEU A 472 -16.48 16.32 -11.24
N GLN A 473 -16.05 15.08 -11.46
CA GLN A 473 -16.92 13.99 -11.91
C GLN A 473 -17.35 13.12 -10.72
N PRO A 474 -18.67 12.98 -10.46
CA PRO A 474 -19.17 12.26 -9.29
C PRO A 474 -19.00 10.73 -9.39
N ASN A 475 -18.83 10.20 -10.60
CA ASN A 475 -18.76 8.77 -10.90
C ASN A 475 -17.32 8.22 -10.98
N ILE A 476 -16.30 9.09 -10.94
CA ILE A 476 -14.91 8.67 -10.73
C ILE A 476 -14.76 8.25 -9.27
N PHE A 477 -14.27 7.03 -9.07
CA PHE A 477 -13.96 6.51 -7.73
C PHE A 477 -12.52 6.01 -7.60
N MET A 478 -11.80 5.80 -8.71
CA MET A 478 -10.46 5.24 -8.65
C MET A 478 -9.51 5.81 -9.70
N VAL A 479 -8.24 5.99 -9.33
CA VAL A 479 -7.14 6.38 -10.23
C VAL A 479 -5.94 5.46 -10.00
N PHE A 480 -5.42 4.87 -11.08
CA PHE A 480 -4.17 4.11 -11.08
C PHE A 480 -3.06 4.90 -11.79
N SER A 481 -1.87 4.94 -11.18
CA SER A 481 -0.65 5.53 -11.74
C SER A 481 0.62 4.73 -11.42
N GLY A 482 1.65 4.93 -12.23
CA GLY A 482 3.02 4.43 -12.06
C GLY A 482 4.03 5.59 -12.11
N HIS A 483 5.10 5.46 -12.91
CA HIS A 483 6.14 6.48 -13.16
C HIS A 483 7.07 6.78 -11.97
N ASN A 484 6.46 7.14 -10.84
CA ASN A 484 7.16 7.46 -9.61
C ASN A 484 7.36 6.17 -8.81
N SER A 485 8.61 5.74 -8.67
CA SER A 485 8.87 4.48 -7.98
C SER A 485 8.75 4.60 -6.45
N SER A 486 8.13 3.59 -5.85
CA SER A 486 7.97 3.40 -4.41
C SER A 486 8.08 1.91 -4.06
N ASP A 487 8.69 1.61 -2.92
CA ASP A 487 8.78 0.24 -2.38
C ASP A 487 7.40 -0.34 -1.99
N ASP A 488 6.45 0.54 -1.68
CA ASP A 488 5.08 0.20 -1.30
C ASP A 488 4.05 0.83 -2.25
N ILE A 489 2.88 0.21 -2.38
CA ILE A 489 1.69 0.81 -2.97
C ILE A 489 1.31 2.03 -2.14
N ILE A 490 1.38 3.20 -2.76
CA ILE A 490 0.95 4.44 -2.11
C ILE A 490 -0.53 4.62 -2.39
N TYR A 491 -1.33 4.67 -1.32
CA TYR A 491 -2.77 4.83 -1.37
C TYR A 491 -3.19 6.15 -0.73
N ARG A 492 -4.02 6.92 -1.42
CA ARG A 492 -4.61 8.16 -0.91
C ARG A 492 -6.11 8.23 -1.21
N GLN A 493 -6.80 9.05 -0.42
CA GLN A 493 -8.21 9.36 -0.61
C GLN A 493 -8.41 10.87 -0.76
N ASP A 494 -9.20 11.24 -1.77
CA ASP A 494 -9.58 12.63 -2.03
C ASP A 494 -11.09 12.79 -2.13
N LYS A 495 -11.58 14.02 -1.96
CA LYS A 495 -13.00 14.36 -2.09
C LYS A 495 -13.26 15.19 -3.34
N GLY A 496 -14.08 14.65 -4.24
CA GLY A 496 -14.64 15.44 -5.34
C GLY A 496 -15.57 16.54 -4.82
N ILE A 497 -15.84 17.54 -5.67
CA ILE A 497 -16.74 18.66 -5.33
C ILE A 497 -18.19 18.20 -5.10
N ASN A 498 -18.53 17.00 -5.59
CA ASN A 498 -19.83 16.35 -5.39
C ASN A 498 -19.88 15.51 -4.08
N GLY A 499 -18.79 15.48 -3.32
CA GLY A 499 -18.66 14.72 -2.07
C GLY A 499 -18.29 13.24 -2.26
N ASN A 500 -18.15 12.77 -3.50
CA ASN A 500 -17.64 11.43 -3.80
C ASN A 500 -16.19 11.28 -3.35
N THR A 501 -15.82 10.07 -2.94
CA THR A 501 -14.46 9.69 -2.60
C THR A 501 -13.75 9.15 -3.82
N VAL A 502 -12.52 9.62 -4.05
CA VAL A 502 -11.63 9.07 -5.08
C VAL A 502 -10.47 8.36 -4.39
N HIS A 503 -10.28 7.10 -4.74
CA HIS A 503 -9.22 6.22 -4.25
C HIS A 503 -8.09 6.19 -5.28
N SER A 504 -6.95 6.78 -4.96
CA SER A 504 -5.86 6.94 -5.91
C SER A 504 -4.65 6.12 -5.47
N PHE A 505 -4.02 5.42 -6.42
CA PHE A 505 -2.93 4.48 -6.15
C PHE A 505 -1.72 4.75 -7.04
N LEU A 506 -0.55 4.81 -6.41
CA LEU A 506 0.75 4.66 -7.06
C LEU A 506 1.20 3.21 -6.92
N ILE A 507 1.43 2.55 -8.04
CA ILE A 507 1.84 1.15 -8.08
C ILE A 507 3.03 1.08 -9.01
N ASP A 508 4.24 1.16 -8.45
CA ASP A 508 5.49 1.09 -9.19
C ASP A 508 6.69 0.77 -8.28
N ALA A 509 7.07 -0.51 -8.19
CA ALA A 509 8.28 -0.94 -7.48
C ALA A 509 9.52 -1.04 -8.38
N GLN A 510 9.53 -0.42 -9.57
CA GLN A 510 10.63 -0.62 -10.53
C GLN A 510 12.00 -0.20 -9.97
N GLY A 511 12.05 0.85 -9.15
CA GLY A 511 13.25 1.35 -8.51
C GLY A 511 13.82 0.37 -7.48
N SER A 512 12.94 -0.31 -6.74
CA SER A 512 13.31 -1.32 -5.73
C SER A 512 13.83 -2.61 -6.38
N PHE A 513 13.36 -2.93 -7.59
CA PHE A 513 13.71 -4.15 -8.33
C PHE A 513 14.52 -3.89 -9.60
N TYR A 514 15.15 -2.73 -9.77
CA TYR A 514 15.74 -2.31 -11.05
C TYR A 514 16.73 -3.35 -11.61
N SER A 515 17.63 -3.87 -10.78
CA SER A 515 18.61 -4.88 -11.18
C SER A 515 18.03 -6.29 -11.38
N GLN A 516 16.86 -6.56 -10.79
CA GLN A 516 16.21 -7.88 -10.77
C GLN A 516 15.07 -8.01 -11.78
N ALA A 517 14.69 -6.88 -12.41
CA ALA A 517 13.48 -6.69 -13.19
C ALA A 517 12.21 -6.95 -12.35
N CYS A 518 11.43 -5.89 -12.11
CA CYS A 518 10.21 -5.91 -11.32
C CYS A 518 9.24 -6.99 -11.83
N ASP A 519 8.69 -7.79 -10.91
CA ASP A 519 7.84 -8.93 -11.22
C ASP A 519 6.56 -9.00 -10.39
N VAL A 520 6.14 -7.86 -9.83
CA VAL A 520 5.00 -7.80 -8.89
C VAL A 520 3.75 -7.22 -9.56
N LEU A 521 2.64 -7.95 -9.45
CA LEU A 521 1.36 -7.62 -10.05
C LEU A 521 0.35 -7.23 -8.97
N ALA A 522 -0.25 -6.05 -9.07
CA ALA A 522 -1.27 -5.63 -8.10
C ALA A 522 -2.65 -6.15 -8.49
N MET A 523 -3.30 -6.86 -7.57
CA MET A 523 -4.64 -7.41 -7.70
C MET A 523 -5.60 -6.65 -6.77
N PHE A 524 -6.67 -6.12 -7.33
CA PHE A 524 -7.79 -5.52 -6.63
C PHE A 524 -8.96 -6.49 -6.67
N LYS A 525 -9.12 -7.28 -5.61
CA LYS A 525 -10.20 -8.25 -5.49
C LYS A 525 -11.44 -7.58 -4.90
N ILE A 526 -12.45 -7.39 -5.73
CA ILE A 526 -13.63 -6.59 -5.42
C ILE A 526 -14.72 -7.47 -4.81
N ASN A 527 -15.26 -7.03 -3.67
CA ASN A 527 -16.50 -7.53 -3.08
C ASN A 527 -17.58 -6.45 -3.18
N GLU A 528 -18.60 -6.70 -4.01
CA GLU A 528 -19.69 -5.77 -4.28
C GLU A 528 -20.64 -5.60 -3.09
N ALA A 529 -20.85 -6.67 -2.33
CA ALA A 529 -21.78 -6.66 -1.21
C ALA A 529 -21.26 -5.83 -0.04
N ARG A 530 -19.97 -5.98 0.29
CA ARG A 530 -19.28 -5.22 1.36
C ARG A 530 -18.77 -3.87 0.88
N LYS A 531 -18.68 -3.67 -0.45
CA LYS A 531 -18.03 -2.51 -1.08
C LYS A 531 -16.58 -2.38 -0.64
N GLU A 532 -15.86 -3.48 -0.71
CA GLU A 532 -14.46 -3.60 -0.31
C GLU A 532 -13.60 -4.10 -1.47
N ALA A 533 -12.41 -3.53 -1.62
CA ALA A 533 -11.36 -4.03 -2.49
C ALA A 533 -10.23 -4.57 -1.62
N TYR A 534 -9.98 -5.88 -1.71
CA TYR A 534 -8.80 -6.49 -1.09
C TYR A 534 -7.63 -6.36 -2.06
N VAL A 535 -6.66 -5.53 -1.69
CA VAL A 535 -5.48 -5.22 -2.48
C VAL A 535 -4.40 -6.24 -2.13
N TYR A 536 -3.79 -6.84 -3.16
CA TYR A 536 -2.66 -7.74 -3.01
C TYR A 536 -1.60 -7.41 -4.04
N TRP A 537 -0.35 -7.29 -3.62
CA TRP A 537 0.79 -7.20 -4.52
C TRP A 537 1.56 -8.51 -4.53
N TYR A 538 1.58 -9.20 -5.68
CA TYR A 538 2.02 -10.59 -5.76
C TYR A 538 3.07 -10.78 -6.84
N SER A 539 4.15 -11.51 -6.54
CA SER A 539 5.17 -11.90 -7.51
C SER A 539 4.89 -13.32 -8.04
N PRO A 540 4.54 -13.48 -9.33
CA PRO A 540 4.44 -14.79 -9.96
C PRO A 540 5.76 -15.57 -9.99
N TYR A 541 6.89 -14.87 -10.01
CA TYR A 541 8.20 -15.48 -10.08
C TYR A 541 8.59 -16.12 -8.73
N GLU A 542 8.36 -15.42 -7.63
CA GLU A 542 8.63 -15.91 -6.27
C GLU A 542 7.50 -16.79 -5.70
N GLY A 543 6.29 -16.65 -6.25
CA GLY A 543 5.10 -17.34 -5.75
C GLY A 543 4.58 -16.78 -4.42
N LYS A 544 4.88 -15.51 -4.13
CA LYS A 544 4.69 -14.87 -2.81
C LYS A 544 4.16 -13.43 -2.92
N TYR A 545 3.67 -12.90 -1.80
CA TYR A 545 3.19 -11.52 -1.70
C TYR A 545 4.33 -10.59 -1.30
N LEU A 546 4.37 -9.41 -1.90
CA LEU A 546 5.39 -8.39 -1.66
C LEU A 546 5.04 -7.62 -0.38
N ASN A 547 5.67 -7.96 0.75
CA ASN A 547 5.61 -7.36 2.09
C ASN A 547 4.20 -7.07 2.65
N ARG A 548 4.00 -7.25 3.95
CA ARG A 548 2.69 -7.26 4.62
C ARG A 548 1.90 -5.95 4.45
N GLN A 549 2.58 -4.81 4.39
CA GLN A 549 1.93 -3.51 4.29
C GLN A 549 1.29 -3.24 2.92
N ASN A 550 1.63 -4.03 1.90
CA ASN A 550 1.03 -3.94 0.57
C ASN A 550 -0.17 -4.89 0.38
N GLN A 551 -0.68 -5.48 1.46
CA GLN A 551 -1.92 -6.25 1.45
C GLN A 551 -2.89 -5.63 2.43
N PHE A 552 -3.84 -4.87 1.90
CA PHE A 552 -4.75 -4.08 2.69
C PHE A 552 -6.14 -4.04 2.05
N THR A 553 -7.13 -3.66 2.86
CA THR A 553 -8.52 -3.55 2.42
C THR A 553 -8.87 -2.08 2.23
N VAL A 554 -9.45 -1.76 1.07
CA VAL A 554 -10.02 -0.45 0.79
C VAL A 554 -11.53 -0.56 0.77
N SER A 555 -12.21 0.09 1.72
CA SER A 555 -13.64 0.31 1.59
C SER A 555 -13.88 1.39 0.52
N PHE A 556 -14.63 1.06 -0.51
CA PHE A 556 -15.10 2.00 -1.53
C PHE A 556 -16.58 2.35 -1.35
N ALA A 557 -17.15 2.09 -0.17
CA ALA A 557 -18.53 2.45 0.13
C ALA A 557 -18.73 3.97 0.02
N ASP A 558 -19.50 4.40 -0.98
CA ASP A 558 -19.76 5.82 -1.24
C ASP A 558 -21.19 6.04 -1.71
N GLU A 559 -21.99 6.72 -0.89
CA GLU A 559 -23.38 7.09 -1.23
C GLU A 559 -23.46 8.28 -2.20
N LYS A 560 -22.39 9.08 -2.30
CA LYS A 560 -22.34 10.26 -3.17
C LYS A 560 -21.93 9.90 -4.60
N ASN A 561 -21.26 8.77 -4.79
CA ASN A 561 -20.98 8.25 -6.13
C ASN A 561 -22.24 7.56 -6.71
N PRO A 562 -22.80 8.02 -7.84
CA PRO A 562 -24.04 7.48 -8.41
C PRO A 562 -23.92 6.01 -8.86
N ALA A 563 -22.72 5.52 -9.15
CA ALA A 563 -22.47 4.15 -9.59
C ALA A 563 -22.18 3.18 -8.41
N ILE A 564 -22.08 3.69 -7.18
CA ILE A 564 -21.83 2.91 -5.95
C ILE A 564 -22.97 3.07 -4.94
N GLY A 565 -23.48 4.30 -4.77
CA GLY A 565 -24.51 4.67 -3.80
C GLY A 565 -25.90 4.14 -4.13
N LEU A 566 -26.16 3.79 -5.40
CA LEU A 566 -27.39 3.14 -5.81
C LEU A 566 -27.36 1.66 -5.41
N ALA A 567 -27.80 1.37 -4.19
CA ALA A 567 -28.25 0.03 -3.84
C ALA A 567 -29.46 -0.34 -4.72
N LYS A 568 -29.23 -0.91 -5.91
CA LYS A 568 -30.26 -1.72 -6.57
C LYS A 568 -30.44 -2.96 -5.72
N LYS A 569 -31.34 -2.86 -4.74
CA LYS A 569 -31.95 -4.01 -4.08
C LYS A 569 -32.64 -4.88 -5.14
N SER A 570 -31.91 -5.85 -5.65
CA SER A 570 -32.48 -7.09 -6.17
C SER A 570 -31.65 -8.23 -5.62
N PHE A 571 -31.84 -8.53 -4.33
CA PHE A 571 -31.45 -9.84 -3.82
C PHE A 571 -32.33 -10.86 -4.55
N ASN A 572 -31.69 -11.72 -5.34
CA ASN A 572 -32.31 -12.92 -5.86
C ASN A 572 -32.42 -13.89 -4.67
N ILE A 573 -33.56 -13.90 -3.98
CA ILE A 573 -33.84 -14.85 -2.90
C ILE A 573 -34.03 -16.22 -3.56
N ASN A 574 -32.94 -16.95 -3.76
CA ASN A 574 -32.99 -18.36 -4.13
C ASN A 574 -31.86 -19.20 -3.53
N ASN A 575 -31.13 -18.68 -2.53
CA ASN A 575 -30.25 -19.50 -1.69
C ASN A 575 -30.07 -18.82 -0.33
N VAL A 576 -30.97 -19.12 0.62
CA VAL A 576 -30.70 -18.89 2.04
C VAL A 576 -30.92 -20.22 2.74
N ASN A 577 -29.82 -20.90 3.02
CA ASN A 577 -29.78 -21.93 4.04
C ASN A 577 -29.99 -21.27 5.41
N ASN A 578 -30.81 -21.92 6.21
CA ASN A 578 -31.35 -21.48 7.50
C ASN A 578 -30.29 -20.91 8.46
N TYR A 579 -30.42 -19.63 8.82
CA TYR A 579 -30.00 -19.12 10.12
C TYR A 579 -31.18 -18.38 10.76
N VAL A 580 -31.75 -18.97 11.81
CA VAL A 580 -32.81 -18.39 12.62
C VAL A 580 -32.17 -17.39 13.60
N PHE A 581 -32.36 -16.09 13.36
CA PHE A 581 -32.13 -15.08 14.37
C PHE A 581 -33.37 -14.98 15.28
N ILE A 582 -33.21 -15.36 16.54
CA ILE A 582 -34.20 -15.11 17.60
C ILE A 582 -33.99 -13.68 18.08
N ALA A 583 -34.89 -12.77 17.69
CA ALA A 583 -35.01 -11.44 18.27
C ALA A 583 -36.40 -11.31 18.92
N LEU A 584 -36.38 -11.17 20.25
CA LEU A 584 -37.39 -10.65 21.18
C LEU A 584 -38.79 -10.32 20.59
N GLY A 585 -39.71 -11.27 20.76
CA GLY A 585 -41.02 -11.04 21.37
C GLY A 585 -41.97 -10.00 20.75
N VAL A 586 -42.47 -10.23 19.53
CA VAL A 586 -43.86 -9.90 19.15
C VAL A 586 -44.32 -10.90 18.08
N VAL A 587 -45.29 -11.76 18.42
CA VAL A 587 -45.98 -12.62 17.43
C VAL A 587 -47.14 -11.83 16.83
N LEU A 588 -47.00 -11.39 15.58
CA LEU A 588 -48.09 -10.90 14.75
C LEU A 588 -48.52 -12.02 13.81
N SER A 589 -49.64 -12.68 14.13
CA SER A 589 -50.30 -13.63 13.22
C SER A 589 -51.15 -12.88 12.20
N LEU A 590 -50.80 -12.95 10.92
CA LEU A 590 -51.68 -12.59 9.81
C LEU A 590 -51.90 -13.81 8.91
N PRO A 591 -53.16 -14.18 8.59
CA PRO A 591 -53.46 -15.34 7.77
C PRO A 591 -53.24 -15.03 6.29
N ILE A 592 -52.43 -15.86 5.62
CA ILE A 592 -52.20 -15.82 4.17
C ILE A 592 -53.42 -16.43 3.47
N SER A 593 -54.17 -15.60 2.75
CA SER A 593 -55.13 -16.07 1.75
C SER A 593 -54.44 -16.13 0.38
N ILE A 594 -54.39 -17.34 -0.18
CA ILE A 594 -53.89 -17.66 -1.52
C ILE A 594 -54.79 -16.98 -2.56
N CYS A 595 -54.20 -16.13 -3.42
CA CYS A 595 -54.89 -15.64 -4.62
C CYS A 595 -54.16 -16.15 -5.87
N LEU A 596 -54.77 -17.17 -6.50
CA LEU A 596 -54.41 -17.70 -7.82
C LEU A 596 -54.72 -16.65 -8.89
N VAL A 597 -53.69 -16.08 -9.52
CA VAL A 597 -53.87 -15.26 -10.73
C VAL A 597 -53.93 -16.18 -11.96
N LYS A 598 -55.12 -16.32 -12.51
CA LYS A 598 -55.42 -17.02 -13.76
C LYS A 598 -55.08 -16.12 -14.95
N ARG A 599 -54.13 -16.52 -15.80
CA ARG A 599 -53.80 -15.87 -17.08
C ARG A 599 -54.99 -15.98 -18.05
N GLY A 600 -55.59 -14.84 -18.41
CA GLY A 600 -56.57 -14.73 -19.50
C GLY A 600 -55.96 -14.04 -20.71
N ARG A 601 -55.81 -14.77 -21.81
CA ARG A 601 -55.70 -14.20 -23.17
C ARG A 601 -57.11 -13.78 -23.62
N LYS A 602 -57.26 -12.58 -24.21
CA LYS A 602 -58.14 -12.38 -25.37
C LYS A 602 -57.80 -11.08 -26.12
N TYR A 603 -57.92 -11.23 -27.44
CA TYR A 603 -57.78 -10.26 -28.53
C TYR A 603 -58.98 -9.30 -28.64
N GLU A 604 -58.80 -8.34 -29.58
CA GLU A 604 -59.75 -7.39 -30.20
C GLU A 604 -59.75 -5.98 -29.57
N LYS A 605 -59.55 -4.88 -30.30
CA LYS A 605 -59.58 -4.62 -31.75
C LYS A 605 -58.68 -3.43 -32.09
#